data_AF-A0A1F7GXF5-F1
#
_entry.id   AF-A0A1F7GXF5-F1
#
_cell.length_a   1.000
_cell.length_b   1.000
_cell.length_c   1.000
_cell.angle_alpha   90.00
_cell.angle_beta   90.00
_cell.angle_gamma   90.00
#
_symmetry.space_group_name_H-M   'P 1'
#
loop_
_entity.id
_entity.type
_entity.pdbx_description
1 polymer ?
#
loop_
_entity_poly.entity_id
_entity_poly.type
_entity_poly.pdbx_seq_one_letter_code
_entity_poly.pdbx_strand_id
1 'polypeptide(L)'
;MKIKVSKSGLKILLVGVLILSAIVFLAKGLFFAAFVNGTPITRLALIKELEKQNGKQMLESLITRELILQEAKKKGVVVKPQEVENEVKKIEKNTSKQGQNLDQLLAFQGMTRNDLKNQMQVQLILEKLLADKIKVSDKEIGDFIQKNTPEEQVGTQKPPTKDEARDQIRQQKIQKEASTLIEQLKKKAKISIFVNY
;
A
#
# COMPACT_ATOMS: atom_id res chain seq x y z
N MET A 1 3.66 58.30 22.14
CA MET A 1 3.27 57.38 23.23
C MET A 1 4.34 56.29 23.36
N LYS A 2 5.21 56.35 24.38
CA LYS A 2 6.30 55.35 24.58
C LYS A 2 5.74 54.18 25.38
N ILE A 3 5.66 53.00 24.77
CA ILE A 3 5.23 51.77 25.46
C ILE A 3 6.32 51.40 26.48
N LYS A 4 6.03 51.52 27.77
CA LYS A 4 6.96 51.23 28.86
C LYS A 4 6.89 49.74 29.19
N VAL A 5 7.63 48.92 28.45
CA VAL A 5 7.66 47.46 28.65
C VAL A 5 8.47 47.13 29.91
N SER A 6 7.86 46.43 30.87
CA SER A 6 8.54 45.93 32.07
C SER A 6 9.62 44.91 31.70
N LYS A 7 10.71 44.82 32.48
CA LYS A 7 11.78 43.81 32.30
C LYS A 7 11.23 42.37 32.26
N SER A 8 10.13 42.10 32.96
CA SER A 8 9.43 40.80 32.93
C SER A 8 8.61 40.60 31.65
N GLY A 9 7.99 41.67 31.12
CA GLY A 9 7.30 41.64 29.83
C GLY A 9 8.27 41.43 28.66
N LEU A 10 9.48 41.99 28.74
CA LEU A 10 10.53 41.78 27.74
C LEU A 10 11.02 40.32 27.71
N LYS A 11 11.15 39.68 28.89
CA LYS A 11 11.52 38.25 28.99
C LYS A 11 10.46 37.34 28.38
N ILE A 12 9.18 37.60 28.64
CA ILE A 12 8.05 36.83 28.07
C ILE A 12 8.04 36.97 26.54
N LEU A 13 8.27 38.17 26.02
CA LEU A 13 8.32 38.41 24.58
C LEU A 13 9.51 37.70 23.92
N LEU A 14 10.70 37.71 24.54
CA LEU A 14 11.88 36.99 24.05
C LEU A 14 11.67 35.47 24.05
N VAL A 15 11.07 34.91 25.11
CA VAL A 15 10.71 33.49 25.17
C VAL A 15 9.67 33.15 24.10
N GLY A 16 8.67 34.00 23.90
CA GLY A 16 7.68 33.85 22.82
C GLY A 16 8.31 33.82 21.43
N VAL A 17 9.26 34.71 21.14
CA VAL A 17 10.01 34.74 19.87
C VAL A 17 10.89 33.49 19.71
N LEU A 18 11.55 33.02 20.76
CA LEU A 18 12.34 31.78 20.74
C LEU A 18 11.47 30.55 20.46
N ILE A 19 10.30 30.46 21.10
CA ILE A 19 9.34 29.38 20.87
C ILE A 19 8.81 29.43 19.42
N LEU A 20 8.44 30.62 18.92
CA LEU A 20 8.02 30.81 17.52
C LEU A 20 9.12 30.40 16.54
N SER A 21 10.37 30.79 16.79
CA SER A 21 11.52 30.40 15.98
C SER A 21 11.73 28.89 15.98
N ALA A 22 11.64 28.23 17.15
CA ALA A 22 11.73 26.78 17.25
C ALA A 22 10.59 26.07 16.51
N ILE A 23 9.37 26.58 16.57
CA ILE A 23 8.21 26.04 15.83
C ILE A 23 8.44 26.17 14.31
N VAL A 24 8.87 27.34 13.84
CA VAL A 24 9.18 27.55 12.40
C VAL A 24 10.32 26.63 11.96
N PHE A 25 11.34 26.45 12.81
CA PHE A 25 12.45 25.54 12.53
C PHE A 25 12.03 24.07 12.48
N LEU A 26 11.11 23.63 13.33
CA LEU A 26 10.53 22.28 13.29
C LEU A 26 9.56 22.10 12.11
N ALA A 27 8.81 23.14 11.77
CA ALA A 27 7.84 23.15 10.68
C ALA A 27 8.45 23.40 9.29
N LYS A 28 9.76 23.72 9.19
CA LYS A 28 10.43 24.01 7.91
C LYS A 28 10.23 22.90 6.87
N GLY A 29 10.18 21.65 7.33
CA GLY A 29 9.93 20.49 6.48
C GLY A 29 8.55 20.50 5.81
N LEU A 30 7.57 21.22 6.34
CA LEU A 30 6.23 21.34 5.73
C LEU A 30 6.25 22.20 4.46
N PHE A 31 7.15 23.18 4.38
CA PHE A 31 7.23 24.14 3.27
C PHE A 31 8.40 23.85 2.33
N PHE A 32 9.53 23.38 2.87
CA PHE A 32 10.77 23.16 2.13
C PHE A 32 11.18 21.69 2.21
N ALA A 33 11.45 21.11 1.04
CA ALA A 33 11.96 19.74 0.92
C ALA A 33 13.48 19.71 1.11
N ALA A 34 14.20 20.70 0.57
CA ALA A 34 15.64 20.82 0.68
C ALA A 34 16.10 22.26 0.40
N PHE A 35 17.37 22.54 0.70
CA PHE A 35 18.08 23.74 0.25
C PHE A 35 19.35 23.30 -0.49
N VAL A 36 19.62 23.90 -1.65
CA VAL A 36 20.83 23.66 -2.45
C VAL A 36 21.58 24.98 -2.57
N ASN A 37 22.71 25.11 -1.86
CA ASN A 37 23.52 26.33 -1.82
C ASN A 37 22.71 27.62 -1.50
N GLY A 38 21.76 27.51 -0.57
CA GLY A 38 20.87 28.62 -0.19
C GLY A 38 19.60 28.75 -1.04
N THR A 39 19.48 28.03 -2.16
CA THR A 39 18.26 28.00 -2.97
C THR A 39 17.28 26.95 -2.45
N PRO A 40 16.05 27.32 -2.06
CA PRO A 40 15.07 26.36 -1.55
C PRO A 40 14.44 25.51 -2.66
N ILE A 41 14.28 24.21 -2.40
CA ILE A 41 13.36 23.32 -3.11
C ILE A 41 12.10 23.24 -2.26
N THR A 42 10.98 23.76 -2.76
CA THR A 42 9.71 23.75 -2.03
C THR A 42 9.05 22.39 -2.08
N ARG A 43 8.31 22.04 -1.02
CA ARG A 43 7.51 20.80 -0.96
C ARG A 43 6.48 20.76 -2.08
N LEU A 44 5.88 21.90 -2.42
CA LEU A 44 4.90 22.00 -3.51
C LEU A 44 5.53 21.68 -4.88
N ALA A 45 6.73 22.20 -5.16
CA ALA A 45 7.43 21.88 -6.41
C ALA A 45 7.76 20.39 -6.52
N LEU A 46 8.22 19.78 -5.42
CA LEU A 46 8.46 18.34 -5.34
C LEU A 46 7.19 17.53 -5.58
N ILE A 47 6.10 17.85 -4.88
CA ILE A 47 4.81 17.14 -5.01
C ILE A 47 4.28 17.27 -6.44
N LYS A 48 4.32 18.47 -7.04
CA LYS A 48 3.88 18.68 -8.42
C LYS A 48 4.66 17.81 -9.41
N GLU A 49 5.97 17.65 -9.21
CA GLU A 49 6.78 16.78 -10.07
C GLU A 49 6.46 15.29 -9.84
N LEU A 50 6.22 14.87 -8.59
CA LEU A 50 5.76 13.51 -8.28
C LEU A 50 4.37 13.20 -8.87
N GLU A 51 3.45 14.17 -8.80
CA GLU A 51 2.12 14.09 -9.41
C GLU A 51 2.20 13.98 -10.93
N LYS A 52 3.08 14.75 -11.56
CA LYS A 52 3.33 14.67 -13.00
C LYS A 52 3.88 13.30 -13.42
N GLN A 53 4.76 12.70 -12.61
CA GLN A 53 5.35 11.39 -12.92
C GLN A 53 4.36 10.25 -12.70
N ASN A 54 3.75 10.18 -11.50
CA ASN A 54 3.02 9.00 -11.04
C ASN A 54 1.61 9.31 -10.49
N GLY A 55 1.17 10.57 -10.50
CA GLY A 55 -0.08 11.02 -9.88
C GLY A 55 -1.31 10.30 -10.41
N LYS A 56 -1.42 10.15 -11.74
CA LYS A 56 -2.54 9.43 -12.38
C LYS A 56 -2.64 7.98 -11.91
N GLN A 57 -1.53 7.25 -11.92
CA GLN A 57 -1.51 5.85 -11.50
C GLN A 57 -1.79 5.71 -9.99
N MET A 58 -1.26 6.62 -9.18
CA MET A 58 -1.52 6.64 -7.73
C MET A 58 -2.99 6.91 -7.45
N LEU A 59 -3.60 7.90 -8.09
CA LEU A 59 -5.02 8.21 -7.94
C LEU A 59 -5.90 7.02 -8.34
N GLU A 60 -5.62 6.37 -9.47
CA GLU A 60 -6.35 5.17 -9.92
C GLU A 60 -6.24 4.01 -8.92
N SER A 61 -5.06 3.82 -8.31
CA SER A 61 -4.85 2.82 -7.26
C SER A 61 -5.66 3.13 -6.00
N LEU A 62 -5.68 4.40 -5.57
CA LEU A 62 -6.45 4.85 -4.42
C LEU A 62 -7.96 4.70 -4.65
N ILE A 63 -8.46 5.09 -5.82
CA ILE A 63 -9.85 4.88 -6.22
C ILE A 63 -10.20 3.39 -6.16
N THR A 64 -9.35 2.53 -6.74
CA THR A 64 -9.57 1.08 -6.74
C THR A 64 -9.63 0.51 -5.34
N ARG A 65 -8.70 0.91 -4.45
CA ARG A 65 -8.70 0.53 -3.04
C ARG A 65 -9.99 0.95 -2.35
N GLU A 66 -10.41 2.20 -2.53
CA GLU A 66 -11.62 2.74 -1.90
C GLU A 66 -12.89 1.99 -2.35
N LEU A 67 -13.00 1.69 -3.64
CA LEU A 67 -14.11 0.88 -4.18
C LEU A 67 -14.19 -0.51 -3.55
N ILE A 68 -13.05 -1.18 -3.36
CA ILE A 68 -13.00 -2.49 -2.70
C ILE A 68 -13.46 -2.39 -1.25
N LEU A 69 -13.00 -1.37 -0.51
CA LEU A 69 -13.40 -1.15 0.88
C LEU A 69 -14.89 -0.85 1.00
N GLN A 70 -15.45 -0.07 0.08
CA GLN A 70 -16.89 0.22 0.03
C GLN A 70 -17.72 -1.03 -0.27
N GLU A 71 -17.29 -1.87 -1.22
CA GLU A 71 -17.99 -3.11 -1.54
C GLU A 71 -17.92 -4.10 -0.37
N ALA A 72 -16.79 -4.19 0.32
CA ALA A 72 -16.65 -4.98 1.53
C ALA A 72 -17.62 -4.55 2.61
N LYS A 73 -17.71 -3.24 2.88
CA LYS A 73 -18.68 -2.66 3.82
C LYS A 73 -20.11 -2.99 3.42
N LYS A 74 -20.44 -2.84 2.13
CA LYS A 74 -21.77 -3.13 1.59
C LYS A 74 -22.18 -4.60 1.74
N LYS A 75 -21.23 -5.53 1.54
CA LYS A 75 -21.46 -6.98 1.69
C LYS A 75 -21.26 -7.50 3.12
N GLY A 76 -20.96 -6.63 4.08
CA GLY A 76 -20.69 -7.04 5.46
C GLY A 76 -19.42 -7.88 5.62
N VAL A 77 -18.47 -7.76 4.69
CA VAL A 77 -17.16 -8.44 4.77
C VAL A 77 -16.26 -7.68 5.74
N VAL A 78 -15.85 -8.37 6.80
CA VAL A 78 -14.95 -7.83 7.82
C VAL A 78 -13.70 -8.70 7.90
N VAL A 79 -12.53 -8.07 7.95
CA VAL A 79 -11.24 -8.71 8.23
C VAL A 79 -10.84 -8.32 9.64
N LYS A 80 -10.64 -9.32 10.50
CA LYS A 80 -10.20 -9.09 11.88
C LYS A 80 -8.72 -8.71 11.89
N PRO A 81 -8.26 -7.85 12.82
CA PRO A 81 -6.84 -7.50 12.93
C PRO A 81 -5.91 -8.72 13.06
N GLN A 82 -6.38 -9.77 13.75
CA GLN A 82 -5.63 -11.01 13.90
C GLN A 82 -5.41 -11.76 12.57
N GLU A 83 -6.34 -11.69 11.62
CA GLU A 83 -6.16 -12.29 10.30
C GLU A 83 -5.05 -11.59 9.53
N VAL A 84 -5.01 -10.26 9.58
CA VAL A 84 -3.93 -9.45 8.99
C VAL A 84 -2.59 -9.78 9.63
N GLU A 85 -2.55 -9.86 10.96
CA GLU A 85 -1.31 -10.18 11.68
C GLU A 85 -0.79 -11.57 11.35
N ASN A 86 -1.69 -12.54 11.15
CA ASN A 86 -1.31 -13.90 10.75
C ASN A 86 -0.68 -13.91 9.36
N GLU A 87 -1.21 -13.16 8.40
CA GLU A 87 -0.59 -13.04 7.06
C GLU A 87 0.76 -12.34 7.11
N VAL A 88 0.89 -11.25 7.87
CA VAL A 88 2.18 -10.58 8.06
C VAL A 88 3.21 -11.53 8.68
N LYS A 89 2.83 -12.34 9.68
CA LYS A 89 3.71 -13.36 10.27
C LYS A 89 4.11 -14.45 9.28
N LYS A 90 3.23 -14.84 8.36
CA LYS A 90 3.60 -15.80 7.30
C LYS A 90 4.65 -15.20 6.37
N ILE A 91 4.49 -13.94 5.97
CA ILE A 91 5.47 -13.22 5.16
C ILE A 91 6.80 -13.13 5.93
N GLU A 92 6.77 -12.68 7.18
CA GLU A 92 7.96 -12.57 8.04
C GLU A 92 8.69 -13.91 8.18
N LYS A 93 7.96 -15.01 8.38
CA LYS A 93 8.53 -16.36 8.44
C LYS A 93 9.18 -16.77 7.11
N ASN A 94 8.52 -16.51 5.98
CA ASN A 94 9.05 -16.86 4.67
C ASN A 94 10.29 -16.02 4.31
N THR A 95 10.28 -14.72 4.60
CA THR A 95 11.43 -13.83 4.47
C THR A 95 12.60 -14.29 5.34
N SER A 96 12.33 -14.66 6.59
CA SER A 96 13.36 -15.15 7.52
C SER A 96 13.98 -16.47 7.06
N LYS A 97 13.19 -17.39 6.48
CA LYS A 97 13.71 -18.63 5.86
C LYS A 97 14.66 -18.36 4.69
N GLN A 98 14.52 -17.22 4.03
CA GLN A 98 15.40 -16.77 2.95
C GLN A 98 16.63 -15.99 3.48
N GLY A 99 16.81 -15.92 4.80
CA GLY A 99 17.93 -15.21 5.44
C GLY A 99 17.78 -13.69 5.44
N GLN A 100 16.57 -13.17 5.18
CA GLN A 100 16.28 -11.74 5.13
C GLN A 100 15.48 -11.28 6.34
N ASN A 101 15.52 -9.98 6.63
CA ASN A 101 14.70 -9.36 7.65
C ASN A 101 13.58 -8.52 7.01
N LEU A 102 12.33 -8.77 7.42
CA LEU A 102 11.17 -8.10 6.83
C LEU A 102 11.20 -6.58 7.02
N ASP A 103 11.59 -6.09 8.20
CA ASP A 103 11.62 -4.64 8.47
C ASP A 103 12.67 -3.92 7.62
N GLN A 104 13.80 -4.56 7.37
CA GLN A 104 14.82 -4.03 6.46
C GLN A 104 14.33 -3.99 5.01
N LEU A 105 13.64 -5.04 4.54
CA LEU A 105 13.05 -5.06 3.19
C LEU A 105 11.98 -3.98 3.02
N LEU A 106 11.11 -3.81 4.02
CA LEU A 106 10.10 -2.76 4.00
C LEU A 106 10.74 -1.37 3.99
N ALA A 107 11.73 -1.14 4.85
CA ALA A 107 12.46 0.13 4.90
C ALA A 107 13.15 0.47 3.58
N PHE A 108 13.76 -0.53 2.92
CA PHE A 108 14.37 -0.36 1.59
C PHE A 108 13.35 0.07 0.53
N GLN A 109 12.11 -0.39 0.65
CA GLN A 109 11.00 0.00 -0.22
C GLN A 109 10.30 1.30 0.23
N GLY A 110 10.78 1.95 1.28
CA GLY A 110 10.14 3.14 1.86
C GLY A 110 8.80 2.84 2.53
N MET A 111 8.57 1.60 2.95
CA MET A 111 7.34 1.11 3.57
C MET A 111 7.52 0.86 5.07
N THR A 112 6.42 0.99 5.80
CA THR A 112 6.31 0.59 7.20
C THR A 112 5.57 -0.74 7.35
N ARG A 113 5.64 -1.37 8.53
CA ARG A 113 4.76 -2.52 8.86
C ARG A 113 3.28 -2.17 8.73
N ASN A 114 2.89 -0.93 9.01
CA ASN A 114 1.49 -0.51 8.86
C ASN A 114 1.08 -0.45 7.39
N ASP A 115 1.97 -0.07 6.48
CA ASP A 115 1.69 -0.09 5.05
C ASP A 115 1.48 -1.52 4.57
N LEU A 116 2.33 -2.45 5.01
CA LEU A 116 2.13 -3.87 4.73
C LEU A 116 0.80 -4.39 5.29
N LYS A 117 0.47 -4.07 6.55
CA LYS A 117 -0.82 -4.47 7.17
C LYS A 117 -2.02 -3.93 6.37
N ASN A 118 -1.96 -2.68 5.92
CA ASN A 118 -2.99 -2.08 5.09
C ASN A 118 -3.15 -2.80 3.75
N GLN A 119 -2.05 -3.19 3.10
CA GLN A 119 -2.08 -3.98 1.86
C GLN A 119 -2.69 -5.36 2.11
N MET A 120 -2.26 -6.06 3.17
CA MET A 120 -2.79 -7.36 3.55
C MET A 120 -4.28 -7.31 3.88
N GLN A 121 -4.75 -6.25 4.52
CA GLN A 121 -6.16 -6.05 4.79
C GLN A 121 -6.99 -5.99 3.49
N VAL A 122 -6.55 -5.21 2.51
CA VAL A 122 -7.23 -5.08 1.21
C VAL A 122 -7.21 -6.41 0.46
N GLN A 123 -6.08 -7.12 0.48
CA GLN A 123 -5.96 -8.45 -0.13
C GLN A 123 -6.92 -9.45 0.50
N LEU A 124 -6.97 -9.54 1.83
CA LEU A 124 -7.87 -10.43 2.56
C LEU A 124 -9.34 -10.08 2.31
N ILE A 125 -9.68 -8.80 2.24
CA ILE A 125 -11.02 -8.34 1.87
C ILE A 125 -11.38 -8.85 0.47
N LEU A 126 -10.50 -8.69 -0.50
CA LEU A 126 -10.71 -9.12 -1.87
C LEU A 126 -10.90 -10.63 -1.97
N GLU A 127 -10.07 -11.40 -1.26
CA GLU A 127 -10.21 -12.86 -1.20
C GLU A 127 -11.57 -13.28 -0.60
N LYS A 128 -12.00 -12.63 0.48
CA LYS A 128 -13.32 -12.89 1.10
C LYS A 128 -14.48 -12.52 0.17
N LEU A 129 -14.38 -11.39 -0.53
CA LEU A 129 -15.38 -10.95 -1.51
C LEU A 129 -15.51 -11.92 -2.69
N LEU A 130 -14.43 -12.64 -3.02
CA LEU A 130 -14.33 -13.54 -4.15
C LEU A 130 -14.35 -15.02 -3.75
N ALA A 131 -14.57 -15.34 -2.47
CA ALA A 131 -14.39 -16.69 -1.91
C ALA A 131 -15.08 -17.79 -2.72
N ASP A 132 -16.30 -17.54 -3.21
CA ASP A 132 -17.05 -18.52 -4.03
C ASP A 132 -16.48 -18.72 -5.42
N LYS A 133 -15.84 -17.70 -5.99
CA LYS A 133 -15.31 -17.72 -7.35
C LYS A 133 -13.88 -18.26 -7.46
N ILE A 134 -13.16 -18.28 -6.34
CA ILE A 134 -11.75 -18.70 -6.28
C ILE A 134 -11.57 -20.13 -5.76
N LYS A 135 -12.66 -20.88 -5.55
CA LYS A 135 -12.60 -22.31 -5.20
C LYS A 135 -11.92 -23.09 -6.33
N VAL A 136 -10.95 -23.94 -5.98
CA VAL A 136 -10.18 -24.75 -6.94
C VAL A 136 -10.64 -26.20 -6.83
N SER A 137 -11.02 -26.79 -7.95
CA SER A 137 -11.44 -28.19 -8.04
C SER A 137 -10.27 -29.14 -8.31
N ASP A 138 -10.42 -30.41 -7.95
CA ASP A 138 -9.40 -31.44 -8.22
C ASP A 138 -9.16 -31.64 -9.72
N LYS A 139 -10.20 -31.46 -10.54
CA LYS A 139 -10.08 -31.48 -12.00
C LYS A 139 -9.15 -30.38 -12.49
N GLU A 140 -9.32 -29.15 -12.02
CA GLU A 140 -8.46 -28.03 -12.40
C GLU A 140 -7.01 -28.26 -11.96
N ILE A 141 -6.79 -28.89 -10.81
CA ILE A 141 -5.44 -29.28 -10.36
C ILE A 141 -4.84 -30.32 -11.31
N GLY A 142 -5.60 -31.35 -11.68
CA GLY A 142 -5.17 -32.39 -12.62
C GLY A 142 -4.80 -31.80 -13.99
N ASP A 143 -5.71 -31.00 -14.56
CA ASP A 143 -5.51 -30.33 -15.85
C ASP A 143 -4.29 -29.41 -15.82
N PHE A 144 -4.08 -28.69 -14.72
CA PHE A 144 -2.93 -27.81 -14.54
C PHE A 144 -1.61 -28.57 -14.49
N ILE A 145 -1.52 -29.63 -13.68
CA ILE A 145 -0.31 -30.44 -13.59
C ILE A 145 0.02 -31.07 -14.94
N GLN A 146 -0.98 -31.62 -15.65
CA GLN A 146 -0.78 -32.18 -16.98
C GLN A 146 -0.24 -31.16 -17.97
N LYS A 147 -0.85 -29.96 -18.02
CA LYS A 147 -0.44 -28.90 -18.94
C LYS A 147 0.95 -28.33 -18.64
N ASN A 148 1.37 -28.36 -17.37
CA ASN A 148 2.63 -27.78 -16.92
C ASN A 148 3.70 -28.83 -16.61
N THR A 149 3.52 -30.07 -17.07
CA THR A 149 4.54 -31.12 -17.04
C THR A 149 4.95 -31.44 -18.48
N PRO A 150 5.99 -30.78 -19.04
CA PRO A 150 6.44 -31.06 -20.39
C PRO A 150 6.99 -32.48 -20.52
N GLU A 151 6.54 -33.22 -21.53
CA GLU A 151 6.97 -34.60 -21.83
C GLU A 151 8.48 -34.70 -22.11
N GLU A 152 9.13 -33.60 -22.51
CA GLU A 152 10.54 -33.55 -22.92
C GLU A 152 11.52 -33.09 -21.83
N GLN A 153 11.06 -32.70 -20.63
CA GLN A 153 11.93 -32.22 -19.54
C GLN A 153 12.24 -33.31 -18.49
N VAL A 154 12.53 -34.51 -18.95
CA VAL A 154 13.07 -35.60 -18.12
C VAL A 154 14.47 -35.19 -17.63
N GLY A 155 14.54 -34.43 -16.53
CA GLY A 155 15.80 -34.23 -15.80
C GLY A 155 16.00 -32.93 -15.02
N THR A 156 15.27 -31.83 -15.30
CA THR A 156 15.63 -30.52 -14.72
C THR A 156 14.51 -29.78 -13.99
N GLN A 157 13.23 -30.06 -14.26
CA GLN A 157 12.11 -29.44 -13.53
C GLN A 157 11.16 -30.49 -12.97
N LYS A 158 11.00 -30.51 -11.65
CA LYS A 158 10.03 -31.37 -10.97
C LYS A 158 8.61 -30.88 -11.28
N PRO A 159 7.64 -31.76 -11.58
CA PRO A 159 6.25 -31.37 -11.74
C PRO A 159 5.74 -30.61 -10.50
N PRO A 160 4.86 -29.62 -10.66
CA PRO A 160 4.27 -28.93 -9.52
C PRO A 160 3.50 -29.93 -8.64
N THR A 161 3.66 -29.80 -7.34
CA THR A 161 2.85 -30.55 -6.37
C THR A 161 1.38 -30.10 -6.44
N LYS A 162 0.47 -30.92 -5.88
CA LYS A 162 -0.96 -30.57 -5.83
C LYS A 162 -1.21 -29.24 -5.12
N ASP A 163 -0.45 -28.93 -4.07
CA ASP A 163 -0.60 -27.69 -3.31
C ASP A 163 -0.07 -26.49 -4.09
N GLU A 164 1.09 -26.63 -4.75
CA GLU A 164 1.62 -25.58 -5.64
C GLU A 164 0.69 -25.29 -6.82
N ALA A 165 0.16 -26.34 -7.45
CA ALA A 165 -0.83 -26.21 -8.52
C ALA A 165 -2.10 -25.52 -8.01
N ARG A 166 -2.61 -25.92 -6.84
CA ARG A 166 -3.79 -25.30 -6.22
C ARG A 166 -3.55 -23.81 -5.95
N ASP A 167 -2.41 -23.45 -5.37
CA ASP A 167 -2.07 -22.06 -5.07
C ASP A 167 -1.95 -21.24 -6.35
N GLN A 168 -1.28 -21.75 -7.38
CA GLN A 168 -1.14 -21.06 -8.66
C GLN A 168 -2.49 -20.85 -9.35
N ILE A 169 -3.35 -21.87 -9.42
CA ILE A 169 -4.71 -21.74 -9.98
C ILE A 169 -5.51 -20.73 -9.17
N ARG A 170 -5.42 -20.77 -7.84
CA ARG A 170 -6.11 -19.83 -6.95
C ARG A 170 -5.66 -18.39 -7.22
N GLN A 171 -4.35 -18.14 -7.36
CA GLN A 171 -3.82 -16.82 -7.68
C GLN A 171 -4.30 -16.33 -9.05
N GLN A 172 -4.32 -17.20 -10.06
CA GLN A 172 -4.88 -16.86 -11.38
C GLN A 172 -6.36 -16.49 -11.31
N LYS A 173 -7.16 -17.25 -10.55
CA LYS A 173 -8.57 -16.94 -10.32
C LYS A 173 -8.76 -15.62 -9.59
N ILE A 174 -7.98 -15.36 -8.54
CA ILE A 174 -8.01 -14.08 -7.82
C ILE A 174 -7.71 -12.93 -8.78
N GLN A 175 -6.62 -13.01 -9.56
CA GLN A 175 -6.25 -11.94 -10.48
C GLN A 175 -7.37 -11.65 -11.50
N LYS A 176 -7.94 -12.70 -12.09
CA LYS A 176 -9.04 -12.58 -13.07
C LYS A 176 -10.29 -11.97 -12.43
N GLU A 177 -10.76 -12.55 -11.33
CA GLU A 177 -12.01 -12.15 -10.70
C GLU A 177 -11.89 -10.79 -9.99
N ALA A 178 -10.71 -10.43 -9.49
CA ALA A 178 -10.43 -9.11 -8.97
C ALA A 178 -10.51 -8.05 -10.06
N SER A 179 -9.89 -8.29 -11.21
CA SER A 179 -9.98 -7.38 -12.37
C SER A 179 -11.43 -7.16 -12.79
N THR A 180 -12.20 -8.25 -12.92
CA THR A 180 -13.64 -8.18 -13.24
C THR A 180 -14.44 -7.42 -12.18
N LEU A 181 -14.22 -7.70 -10.89
CA LEU A 181 -14.89 -7.01 -9.80
C LEU A 181 -14.58 -5.50 -9.82
N ILE A 182 -13.31 -5.13 -9.93
CA ILE A 182 -12.87 -3.73 -9.96
C ILE A 182 -13.50 -2.99 -11.14
N GLU A 183 -13.54 -3.61 -12.33
CA GLU A 183 -14.18 -3.01 -13.50
C GLU A 183 -15.68 -2.78 -13.27
N GLN A 184 -16.38 -3.75 -12.67
CA GLN A 184 -17.79 -3.62 -12.32
C GLN A 184 -18.04 -2.53 -11.28
N LEU A 185 -17.16 -2.41 -10.27
CA LEU A 185 -17.25 -1.36 -9.26
C LEU A 185 -17.02 0.01 -9.87
N LYS A 186 -15.99 0.17 -10.73
CA LYS A 186 -15.72 1.43 -11.44
C LYS A 186 -16.91 1.86 -12.31
N LYS A 187 -17.52 0.93 -13.06
CA LYS A 187 -18.70 1.20 -13.90
C LYS A 187 -19.93 1.65 -13.10
N LYS A 188 -20.09 1.16 -11.88
CA LYS A 188 -21.24 1.47 -11.01
C LYS A 188 -21.02 2.69 -10.12
N ALA A 189 -19.76 3.07 -9.91
CA ALA A 189 -19.41 4.15 -9.01
C ALA A 189 -19.54 5.52 -9.69
N LYS A 190 -20.03 6.50 -8.93
CA LYS A 190 -19.93 7.91 -9.30
C LYS A 190 -18.58 8.44 -8.83
N ILE A 191 -17.63 8.57 -9.74
CA ILE A 191 -16.27 9.05 -9.46
C ILE A 191 -16.16 10.49 -9.94
N SER A 192 -15.80 11.41 -9.04
CA SER A 192 -15.53 12.81 -9.38
C SER A 192 -14.05 13.10 -9.16
N ILE A 193 -13.37 13.49 -10.24
CA ILE A 193 -11.93 13.79 -10.24
C ILE A 193 -11.75 15.29 -10.40
N PHE A 194 -10.97 15.91 -9.50
CA PHE A 194 -10.76 17.36 -9.45
C PHE A 194 -9.35 17.79 -9.86
N VAL A 195 -8.51 16.84 -10.25
CA VAL A 195 -7.11 17.03 -10.61
C VAL A 195 -6.85 16.45 -11.99
N ASN A 196 -5.96 17.08 -12.75
CA ASN A 196 -5.50 16.57 -14.04
C ASN A 196 -3.98 16.49 -13.98
N TYR A 197 -3.44 15.31 -14.29
CA TYR A 197 -2.02 15.00 -14.22
C TYR A 197 -1.41 14.95 -15.62
#